data_AF-A0A6M1YGD9-F1
#
_entry.id   AF-A0A6M1YGD9-F1
#
_cell.length_a   1.000
_cell.length_b   1.000
_cell.length_c   1.000
_cell.angle_alpha   90.00
_cell.angle_beta   90.00
_cell.angle_gamma   90.00
#
_symmetry.space_group_name_H-M   'P 1'
#
loop_
_entity.id
_entity.type
_entity.pdbx_description
1 polymer ?
#
loop_
_entity_poly.entity_id
_entity_poly.type
_entity_poly.pdbx_seq_one_letter_code
_entity_poly.pdbx_strand_id
1 'polypeptide(L)'
;MKIPIKISKKKNKKRCDLSDIKKHLKKNNACYVLITCSQPSQDGKMQVELNYSGDEDLAAYLVDGAQDVFEKEKSPIQDKQIF
;
A
#
# COMPACT_ATOMS: atom_id res chain seq x y z
N MET A 1 -11.99 -16.47 -48.22
CA MET A 1 -12.61 -15.61 -47.19
C MET A 1 -11.55 -15.21 -46.17
N LYS A 2 -11.24 -13.92 -46.01
CA LYS A 2 -10.26 -13.44 -45.01
C LYS A 2 -11.03 -12.96 -43.79
N ILE A 3 -10.83 -13.63 -42.65
CA ILE A 3 -11.42 -13.23 -41.37
C ILE A 3 -10.53 -12.10 -40.79
N PRO A 4 -11.06 -10.91 -40.48
CA PRO A 4 -10.27 -9.88 -39.84
C PRO A 4 -10.02 -10.26 -38.36
N ILE A 5 -8.77 -10.58 -38.04
CA ILE A 5 -8.31 -10.73 -36.66
C ILE A 5 -8.34 -9.35 -36.00
N LYS A 6 -9.30 -9.13 -35.11
CA LYS A 6 -9.35 -7.95 -34.24
C LYS A 6 -8.24 -8.08 -33.18
N ILE A 7 -7.07 -7.50 -33.46
CA ILE A 7 -6.02 -7.34 -32.46
C ILE A 7 -6.53 -6.39 -31.39
N SER A 8 -6.94 -6.94 -30.24
CA SER A 8 -7.34 -6.17 -29.07
C SER A 8 -6.14 -5.41 -28.56
N LYS A 9 -6.17 -4.07 -28.69
CA LYS A 9 -5.14 -3.17 -28.17
C LYS A 9 -5.12 -3.31 -26.64
N LYS A 10 -4.11 -4.00 -26.11
CA LYS A 10 -3.79 -4.11 -24.69
C LYS A 10 -3.65 -2.70 -24.13
N LYS A 11 -4.63 -2.25 -23.33
CA LYS A 11 -4.62 -0.93 -22.70
C LYS A 11 -3.40 -0.84 -21.77
N ASN A 12 -2.48 0.08 -22.06
CA ASN A 12 -1.37 0.41 -21.18
C ASN A 12 -1.95 0.96 -19.87
N LYS A 13 -1.78 0.22 -18.76
CA LYS A 13 -2.24 0.61 -17.43
C LYS A 13 -1.46 1.85 -17.00
N LYS A 14 -2.06 3.02 -17.17
CA LYS A 14 -1.51 4.31 -16.72
C LYS A 14 -1.16 4.16 -15.24
N ARG A 15 0.12 4.35 -14.87
CA ARG A 15 0.52 4.31 -13.46
C ARG A 15 -0.27 5.40 -12.73
N CYS A 16 -1.00 5.01 -11.69
CA CYS A 16 -1.66 5.95 -10.80
C CYS A 16 -0.56 6.69 -10.04
N ASP A 17 -0.48 8.00 -10.20
CA ASP A 17 0.49 8.82 -9.49
C ASP A 17 0.02 9.06 -8.04
N LEU A 18 0.94 9.20 -7.10
CA LEU A 18 0.65 9.48 -5.68
C LEU A 18 -0.20 10.75 -5.53
N SER A 19 -0.03 11.71 -6.44
CA SER A 19 -0.81 12.94 -6.49
C SER A 19 -2.30 12.67 -6.75
N ASP A 20 -2.65 11.68 -7.55
CA ASP A 20 -4.04 11.32 -7.86
C ASP A 20 -4.69 10.57 -6.69
N ILE A 21 -3.95 9.67 -6.04
CA ILE A 21 -4.39 9.00 -4.81
C ILE A 21 -4.70 10.05 -3.73
N LYS A 22 -3.77 10.99 -3.50
CA LYS A 22 -3.97 12.09 -2.54
C LYS A 22 -5.20 12.94 -2.86
N LYS A 23 -5.45 13.26 -4.15
CA LYS A 23 -6.66 14.01 -4.55
C LYS A 23 -7.95 13.25 -4.22
N HIS A 24 -7.98 11.94 -4.43
CA HIS A 24 -9.15 11.12 -4.13
C HIS A 24 -9.37 10.98 -2.63
N LEU A 25 -8.30 10.78 -1.85
CA LEU A 25 -8.39 10.64 -0.39
C LEU A 25 -8.79 11.94 0.31
N LYS A 26 -8.39 13.10 -0.22
CA LYS A 26 -8.72 14.41 0.37
C LYS A 26 -10.19 14.81 0.24
N LYS A 27 -10.96 14.22 -0.69
CA LYS A 27 -12.31 14.73 -1.00
C LYS A 27 -13.33 14.45 0.12
N ASN A 28 -13.24 13.33 0.82
CA ASN A 28 -14.30 12.86 1.72
C ASN A 28 -13.82 12.24 3.06
N ASN A 29 -12.54 12.34 3.42
CA ASN A 29 -12.01 11.73 4.63
C ASN A 29 -11.53 12.79 5.63
N ALA A 30 -11.84 12.60 6.92
CA ALA A 30 -11.37 13.46 8.01
C ALA A 30 -9.86 13.31 8.27
N CYS A 31 -9.32 12.10 8.10
CA CYS A 31 -7.89 11.80 8.17
C CYS A 31 -7.59 10.58 7.30
N TYR A 32 -6.37 10.51 6.77
CA TYR A 32 -5.84 9.29 6.17
C TYR A 32 -4.35 9.13 6.46
N VAL A 33 -3.91 7.87 6.47
CA VAL A 33 -2.50 7.47 6.47
C VAL A 33 -2.27 6.55 5.28
N LEU A 34 -1.25 6.84 4.49
CA LEU A 34 -0.81 6.08 3.33
C LEU A 34 0.61 5.58 3.58
N ILE A 35 0.76 4.27 3.70
CA ILE A 35 2.05 3.60 3.84
C ILE A 35 2.35 2.90 2.53
N THR A 36 3.50 3.20 1.94
CA THR A 36 3.97 2.56 0.71
C THR A 36 5.34 1.95 0.91
N CYS A 37 5.54 0.75 0.40
CA CYS A 37 6.82 0.04 0.44
C CYS A 37 7.33 -0.17 -0.98
N SER A 38 8.62 0.10 -1.21
CA SER A 38 9.29 -0.35 -2.42
C SER A 38 9.38 -1.87 -2.45
N GLN A 39 9.68 -2.43 -3.63
CA GLN A 39 10.15 -3.80 -3.68
C GLN A 39 11.43 -3.94 -2.84
N PRO A 40 11.66 -5.10 -2.22
CA PRO A 40 12.93 -5.39 -1.57
C PRO A 40 14.08 -5.25 -2.56
N SER A 41 15.14 -4.55 -2.17
CA SER A 41 16.40 -4.52 -2.90
C SER A 41 17.13 -5.87 -2.76
N GLN A 42 18.22 -6.04 -3.50
CA GLN A 42 19.02 -7.28 -3.47
C GLN A 42 19.62 -7.58 -2.08
N ASP A 43 19.85 -6.54 -1.26
CA ASP A 43 20.28 -6.64 0.13
C ASP A 43 19.10 -6.75 1.13
N GLY A 44 17.88 -6.97 0.63
CA GLY A 44 16.67 -7.19 1.44
C GLY A 44 16.08 -5.92 2.07
N LYS A 45 16.63 -4.74 1.78
CA LYS A 45 16.10 -3.47 2.30
C LYS A 45 14.85 -3.05 1.53
N MET A 46 13.91 -2.45 2.23
CA MET A 46 12.74 -1.82 1.63
C MET A 46 12.73 -0.35 2.01
N GLN A 47 12.44 0.52 1.05
CA GLN A 47 12.11 1.90 1.35
C GLN A 47 10.64 1.97 1.71
N VAL A 48 10.36 2.46 2.92
CA VAL A 48 9.00 2.67 3.41
C VAL A 48 8.78 4.17 3.49
N GLU A 49 7.69 4.64 2.92
CA GLU A 49 7.26 6.03 2.99
C GLU A 49 5.88 6.09 3.64
N LEU A 50 5.72 6.99 4.62
CA LEU A 50 4.46 7.28 5.28
C LEU A 50 4.04 8.70 4.94
N ASN A 51 2.84 8.85 4.41
CA ASN A 51 2.20 10.13 4.16
C ASN A 51 0.86 10.18 4.90
N TYR A 52 0.54 11.30 5.51
CA TYR A 52 -0.76 11.51 6.14
C TYR A 52 -1.35 12.88 5.79
N SER A 53 -2.64 13.04 6.05
CA SER A 53 -3.34 14.32 5.96
C SER A 53 -4.53 14.28 6.91
N GLY A 54 -4.80 15.42 7.53
CA GLY A 54 -5.77 15.54 8.60
C GLY A 54 -5.06 15.94 9.89
N ASP A 55 -5.71 15.67 11.01
CA ASP A 55 -5.16 15.88 12.33
C ASP A 55 -4.07 14.84 12.66
N GLU A 56 -2.98 15.30 13.31
CA GLU A 56 -1.81 14.46 13.61
C GLU A 56 -2.11 13.44 14.70
N ASP A 57 -2.86 13.82 15.74
CA ASP A 57 -3.25 12.90 16.82
C ASP A 57 -4.17 11.79 16.28
N LEU A 58 -5.11 12.16 15.39
CA LEU A 58 -5.96 11.17 14.72
C LEU A 58 -5.14 10.26 13.80
N ALA A 59 -4.14 10.77 13.08
CA ALA A 59 -3.26 9.94 12.26
C ALA A 59 -2.44 8.96 13.12
N ALA A 60 -1.90 9.42 14.25
CA ALA A 60 -1.17 8.58 15.20
C ALA A 60 -2.08 7.48 15.77
N TYR A 61 -3.30 7.83 16.17
CA TYR A 61 -4.31 6.87 16.65
C TYR A 61 -4.64 5.79 15.61
N LEU A 62 -4.78 6.17 14.33
CA LEU A 62 -5.01 5.20 13.25
C LEU A 62 -3.84 4.25 13.06
N VAL A 63 -2.60 4.74 13.18
CA VAL A 63 -1.40 3.92 13.04
C VAL A 63 -1.25 2.96 14.22
N ASP A 64 -1.44 3.46 15.44
CA ASP A 64 -1.36 2.66 16.68
C ASP A 64 -2.40 1.53 16.67
N GLY A 65 -3.66 1.85 16.39
CA GLY A 65 -4.73 0.85 16.27
C GLY A 65 -4.49 -0.17 15.15
N ALA A 66 -3.84 0.22 14.05
CA ALA A 66 -3.47 -0.71 12.98
C ALA A 66 -2.35 -1.66 13.43
N GLN A 67 -1.34 -1.18 14.17
CA GLN A 67 -0.26 -2.01 14.72
C GLN A 67 -0.83 -3.09 15.64
N ASP A 68 -1.72 -2.71 16.55
CA ASP A 68 -2.44 -3.62 17.45
C ASP A 68 -3.13 -4.78 16.70
N VAL A 69 -3.76 -4.49 15.56
CA VAL A 69 -4.42 -5.51 14.74
C VAL A 69 -3.38 -6.46 14.14
N PHE A 70 -2.30 -5.94 13.57
CA PHE A 70 -1.25 -6.78 12.99
C PHE A 70 -0.52 -7.63 14.02
N GLU A 71 -0.36 -7.14 15.25
CA GLU A 71 0.23 -7.91 16.35
C GLU A 71 -0.69 -9.04 16.82
N LYS A 72 -1.99 -8.80 16.90
CA LYS A 72 -2.98 -9.84 17.23
C LYS A 72 -3.11 -10.90 16.13
N GLU A 73 -3.01 -10.51 14.87
CA GLU A 73 -3.10 -11.42 13.72
C GLU A 73 -1.79 -12.13 13.38
N LYS A 74 -0.65 -11.65 13.87
CA LYS A 74 0.58 -12.45 13.89
C LYS A 74 0.35 -13.64 14.82
N SER A 75 -0.03 -14.78 14.22
CA SER A 75 0.14 -16.08 14.86
C SER A 75 1.58 -16.19 15.37
N PRO A 76 1.84 -16.90 16.49
CA PRO A 76 3.19 -17.18 16.91
C PRO A 76 3.88 -17.92 15.75
N ILE A 77 4.72 -17.20 15.02
CA ILE A 77 5.72 -17.81 14.16
C ILE A 77 6.53 -18.65 15.12
N GLN A 78 6.31 -19.96 15.07
CA GLN A 78 7.16 -20.91 15.76
C GLN A 78 8.54 -20.71 15.17
N ASP A 79 9.39 -19.96 15.87
CA ASP A 79 10.83 -20.10 15.78
C ASP A 79 11.15 -21.53 16.26
N LYS A 80 10.88 -22.53 15.40
CA LYS A 80 11.58 -23.80 15.44
C LYS A 80 12.98 -23.51 14.93
N GLN A 81 13.77 -22.93 15.82
CA GLN A 81 15.21 -22.92 15.70
C GLN A 81 15.64 -24.39 15.73
N ILE A 82 16.02 -24.89 14.55
CA ILE A 82 16.82 -26.09 14.42
C ILE A 82 18.17 -25.76 15.07
N PHE A 83 18.38 -26.30 16.26
CA PHE A 83 19.70 -26.69 16.75
C PHE A 83 19.60 -28.14 17.21
#